data_AF-A0A382ZQM6-F1
#
_entry.id   AF-A0A382ZQM6-F1
#
_cell.length_a   1.000
_cell.length_b   1.000
_cell.length_c   1.000
_cell.angle_alpha   90.00
_cell.angle_beta   90.00
_cell.angle_gamma   90.00
#
_symmetry.space_group_name_H-M   'P 1'
#
loop_
_entity.id
_entity.type
_entity.pdbx_description
1 polymer ?
#
loop_
_entity_poly.entity_id
_entity_poly.type
_entity_poly.pdbx_seq_one_letter_code
_entity_poly.pdbx_strand_id
1 'polypeptide(L)'
;MNSPSQTVVSGDCSAIETFGTHFKEAGRKVRELAVSHAFHSVHMDAMLEAFGQVAQGCTFHPPQIPIVSNVTGKIATENQLMSPAYWVRHVRDAVRFCDGMKTLDRMGVDTFLECGPRGVLTAMGAMCLDGGAHL
;
A
#
# COMPACT_ATOMS: atom_id res chain seq x y z
N MET A 1 5.27 1.41 -2.75
CA MET A 1 5.83 2.77 -2.85
C MET A 1 4.72 3.78 -2.62
N ASN A 2 5.01 4.80 -1.82
CA ASN A 2 4.02 5.80 -1.42
C ASN A 2 4.01 7.00 -2.37
N SER A 3 5.15 7.39 -2.91
CA SER A 3 5.30 8.42 -3.95
C SER A 3 6.62 8.21 -4.69
N PRO A 4 6.94 8.98 -5.75
CA PRO A 4 8.24 8.89 -6.43
C PRO A 4 9.44 9.16 -5.50
N SER A 5 9.24 9.92 -4.43
CA SER A 5 10.29 10.31 -3.47
C SER A 5 10.13 9.70 -2.07
N GLN A 6 9.10 8.88 -1.85
CA GLN A 6 8.82 8.25 -0.55
C GLN A 6 8.51 6.75 -0.71
N THR A 7 9.26 5.93 0.01
CA THR A 7 8.97 4.49 0.16
C THR A 7 9.10 4.05 1.62
N VAL A 8 8.47 2.94 1.96
CA VAL A 8 8.60 2.26 3.25
C VAL A 8 9.25 0.90 2.99
N VAL A 9 10.23 0.54 3.82
CA VAL A 9 10.90 -0.75 3.80
C VAL A 9 10.58 -1.45 5.12
N SER A 10 10.35 -2.75 5.08
CA SER A 10 9.87 -3.55 6.19
C SER A 10 10.56 -4.91 6.18
N GLY A 11 11.03 -5.38 7.34
CA GLY A 11 11.83 -6.60 7.48
C GLY A 11 12.51 -6.68 8.84
N ASP A 12 13.59 -7.46 8.93
CA ASP A 12 14.37 -7.63 10.16
C ASP A 12 14.98 -6.31 10.63
N CYS A 13 14.93 -6.05 11.94
CA CYS A 13 15.42 -4.79 12.52
C CYS A 13 16.86 -4.47 12.10
N SER A 14 17.78 -5.43 12.21
CA SER A 14 19.19 -5.23 11.85
C SER A 14 19.40 -4.89 10.36
N ALA A 15 18.61 -5.50 9.47
CA ALA A 15 18.65 -5.22 8.05
C ALA A 15 18.11 -3.82 7.74
N ILE A 16 17.00 -3.42 8.37
CA ILE A 16 16.39 -2.09 8.22
C ILE A 16 17.30 -1.00 8.81
N GLU A 17 17.97 -1.24 9.93
CA GLU A 17 18.93 -0.32 10.54
C GLU A 17 20.14 -0.09 9.64
N THR A 18 20.69 -1.17 9.07
CA THR A 18 21.80 -1.11 8.12
C THR A 18 21.41 -0.32 6.87
N PHE A 19 20.25 -0.65 6.30
CA PHE A 19 19.69 0.06 5.14
C PHE A 19 19.45 1.54 5.45
N GLY A 20 18.85 1.84 6.60
CA GLY A 20 18.58 3.20 7.04
C GLY A 20 19.85 4.03 7.24
N THR A 21 20.90 3.43 7.80
CA THR A 21 22.20 4.10 8.00
C THR A 21 22.82 4.49 6.66
N HIS A 22 22.84 3.58 5.69
CA HIS A 22 23.35 3.86 4.34
C HIS A 22 22.67 5.10 3.71
N PHE A 23 21.35 5.20 3.80
CA PHE A 23 20.63 6.36 3.24
C PHE A 23 20.83 7.64 4.05
N LYS A 24 21.00 7.57 5.37
CA LYS A 24 21.35 8.73 6.20
C LYS A 24 22.73 9.27 5.84
N GLU A 25 23.72 8.40 5.66
CA GLU A 25 25.08 8.77 5.23
C GLU A 25 25.08 9.40 3.84
N ALA A 26 24.18 8.95 2.95
CA ALA A 26 23.94 9.58 1.66
C ALA A 26 23.10 10.89 1.73
N GLY A 27 22.89 11.45 2.92
CA GLY A 27 22.17 12.71 3.14
C GLY A 27 20.66 12.63 2.92
N ARG A 28 20.07 11.43 2.92
CA ARG A 28 18.62 11.24 2.74
C ARG A 28 17.90 11.20 4.09
N LYS A 29 16.67 11.72 4.11
CA LYS A 29 15.80 11.65 5.29
C LYS A 29 15.33 10.20 5.50
N VAL A 30 15.64 9.65 6.67
CA VAL A 30 15.16 8.33 7.10
C VAL A 30 14.42 8.49 8.42
N ARG A 31 13.26 7.86 8.53
CA ARG A 31 12.45 7.86 9.75
C ARG A 31 11.98 6.44 10.04
N GLU A 32 12.29 5.97 11.24
CA GLU A 32 11.76 4.72 11.76
C GLU A 32 10.26 4.86 12.09
N LEU A 33 9.49 3.80 11.87
CA LEU A 33 8.06 3.79 12.16
C LEU A 33 7.83 3.08 13.50
N ALA A 34 7.16 3.75 14.43
CA ALA A 34 6.74 3.16 15.70
C ALA A 34 5.54 2.24 15.46
N VAL A 35 5.82 1.01 15.04
CA VAL A 35 4.83 -0.05 14.77
C VAL A 35 5.22 -1.31 15.52
N SER A 36 4.23 -2.16 15.80
CA SER A 36 4.47 -3.41 16.55
C SER A 36 5.11 -4.51 15.71
N HIS A 37 4.95 -4.48 14.39
CA HIS A 37 5.40 -5.54 13.49
C HIS A 37 5.88 -4.99 12.14
N ALA A 38 6.73 -5.76 11.47
CA ALA A 38 7.15 -5.53 10.09
C ALA A 38 6.06 -5.97 9.09
N PHE A 39 4.98 -5.20 8.96
CA PHE A 39 3.89 -5.47 8.01
C PHE A 39 4.36 -5.50 6.55
N HIS A 40 3.65 -6.19 5.66
CA HIS A 40 3.99 -6.36 4.24
C HIS A 40 5.41 -6.91 4.01
N SER A 41 5.86 -7.80 4.89
CA SER A 41 7.16 -8.47 4.83
C SER A 41 7.04 -9.96 5.09
N VAL A 42 8.17 -10.68 4.99
CA VAL A 42 8.29 -12.11 5.33
C VAL A 42 7.80 -12.42 6.75
N HIS A 43 7.83 -11.45 7.66
CA HIS A 43 7.32 -11.62 9.03
C HIS A 43 5.82 -11.90 9.10
N MET A 44 5.06 -11.67 8.03
CA MET A 44 3.65 -12.04 7.96
C MET A 44 3.44 -13.52 7.65
N ASP A 45 4.43 -14.23 7.10
CA ASP A 45 4.25 -15.58 6.54
C ASP A 45 3.69 -16.58 7.56
N ALA A 46 4.13 -16.49 8.82
CA ALA A 46 3.69 -17.37 9.89
C ALA A 46 2.18 -17.29 10.19
N MET A 47 1.51 -16.17 9.89
CA MET A 47 0.08 -16.00 10.16
C MET A 47 -0.82 -16.15 8.93
N LEU A 48 -0.24 -16.23 7.72
CA LEU A 48 -1.02 -16.19 6.47
C LEU A 48 -1.98 -17.37 6.31
N GLU A 49 -1.61 -18.56 6.77
CA GLU A 49 -2.48 -19.74 6.71
C GLU A 49 -3.72 -19.54 7.59
N ALA A 50 -3.52 -19.19 8.87
CA ALA A 50 -4.61 -18.93 9.80
C ALA A 50 -5.51 -17.77 9.33
N PHE A 51 -4.91 -16.69 8.81
CA PHE A 51 -5.64 -15.58 8.21
C PHE A 51 -6.47 -16.03 6.99
N GLY A 52 -5.91 -16.90 6.15
CA GLY A 52 -6.60 -17.47 5.00
C GLY A 52 -7.84 -18.27 5.38
N GLN A 53 -7.79 -19.05 6.46
CA GLN A 53 -8.95 -19.79 6.98
C GLN A 53 -10.07 -18.84 7.42
N VAL A 54 -9.72 -17.75 8.11
CA VAL A 54 -10.69 -16.72 8.49
C VAL A 54 -11.30 -16.06 7.26
N ALA A 55 -10.48 -15.68 6.27
CA ALA A 55 -10.95 -15.06 5.05
C ALA A 55 -11.88 -15.98 4.23
N GLN A 56 -11.65 -17.29 4.22
CA GLN A 56 -12.52 -18.27 3.58
C GLN A 56 -13.91 -18.37 4.24
N GLY A 57 -14.02 -18.05 5.53
CA GLY A 57 -15.30 -17.98 6.24
C GLY A 57 -16.14 -16.74 5.91
N CYS A 58 -15.61 -15.78 5.16
CA CYS A 58 -16.33 -14.58 4.77
C CYS A 58 -17.13 -14.77 3.48
N THR A 59 -18.33 -14.20 3.44
CA THR A 59 -19.10 -14.02 2.20
C THR A 59 -18.64 -12.76 1.50
N PHE A 60 -18.09 -12.89 0.30
CA PHE A 60 -17.70 -11.75 -0.53
C PHE A 60 -18.79 -11.41 -1.55
N HIS A 61 -19.01 -10.12 -1.74
CA HIS A 61 -19.97 -9.60 -2.73
C HIS A 61 -19.24 -8.80 -3.82
N PRO A 62 -19.77 -8.77 -5.05
CA PRO A 62 -19.25 -7.93 -6.11
C PRO A 62 -19.20 -6.46 -5.68
N PRO A 63 -18.11 -5.73 -5.94
CA PRO A 63 -18.01 -4.31 -5.63
C PRO A 63 -18.96 -3.50 -6.52
N GLN A 64 -19.73 -2.60 -5.93
CA GLN A 64 -20.59 -1.67 -6.69
C GLN A 64 -19.84 -0.44 -7.21
N ILE A 65 -18.68 -0.15 -6.62
CA ILE A 65 -17.81 0.98 -6.97
C ILE A 65 -16.44 0.40 -7.35
N PRO A 66 -15.80 0.86 -8.45
CA PRO A 66 -14.47 0.42 -8.81
C PRO A 66 -13.46 0.63 -7.67
N ILE A 67 -12.65 -0.38 -7.38
CA ILE A 67 -11.62 -0.33 -6.35
C ILE A 67 -10.26 -0.47 -7.03
N VAL A 68 -9.34 0.44 -6.73
CA VAL A 68 -7.94 0.29 -7.13
C VAL A 68 -7.24 -0.62 -6.12
N SER A 69 -6.66 -1.73 -6.60
CA SER A 69 -5.96 -2.68 -5.75
C SER A 69 -4.63 -2.14 -5.27
N ASN A 70 -4.36 -2.24 -3.97
CA ASN A 70 -3.05 -1.97 -3.39
C ASN A 70 -1.97 -2.97 -3.81
N VAL A 71 -2.35 -4.17 -4.25
CA VAL A 71 -1.40 -5.21 -4.67
C VAL A 71 -0.93 -4.98 -6.11
N THR A 72 -1.81 -4.51 -6.99
CA THR A 72 -1.51 -4.36 -8.43
C THR A 72 -1.35 -2.90 -8.86
N GLY A 73 -1.88 -1.94 -8.11
CA GLY A 73 -1.96 -0.53 -8.50
C GLY A 73 -2.96 -0.27 -9.63
N LYS A 74 -3.82 -1.24 -9.98
CA LYS A 74 -4.80 -1.18 -11.08
C LYS A 74 -6.21 -1.38 -10.54
N ILE A 75 -7.23 -1.09 -11.36
CA ILE A 75 -8.62 -1.45 -11.03
C ILE A 75 -8.69 -2.96 -10.83
N ALA A 76 -9.18 -3.35 -9.65
CA ALA A 76 -9.36 -4.73 -9.28
C ALA A 76 -10.57 -5.32 -10.01
N THR A 77 -10.45 -6.56 -10.43
CA THR A 77 -11.59 -7.33 -10.94
C THR A 77 -12.45 -7.84 -9.79
N GLU A 78 -13.73 -8.12 -10.05
CA GLU A 78 -14.64 -8.72 -9.07
C GLU A 78 -14.06 -10.03 -8.52
N ASN A 79 -13.57 -10.91 -9.40
CA ASN A 79 -12.96 -12.18 -9.04
C ASN A 79 -11.75 -12.03 -8.10
N GLN A 80 -10.96 -10.95 -8.26
CA GLN A 80 -9.87 -10.67 -7.33
C GLN A 80 -10.40 -10.33 -5.95
N LEU A 81 -11.34 -9.38 -5.85
CA LEU A 81 -11.83 -8.89 -4.57
C LEU A 81 -12.69 -9.91 -3.82
N MET A 82 -13.34 -10.80 -4.57
CA MET A 82 -14.15 -11.89 -4.03
C MET A 82 -13.34 -13.15 -3.70
N SER A 83 -12.01 -13.11 -3.86
CA SER A 83 -11.13 -14.23 -3.54
C SER A 83 -10.45 -14.06 -2.18
N PRO A 84 -10.58 -15.03 -1.25
CA PRO A 84 -9.78 -15.04 -0.02
C PRO A 84 -8.27 -14.93 -0.27
N ALA A 85 -7.78 -15.53 -1.35
CA ALA A 85 -6.36 -15.54 -1.70
C ALA A 85 -5.83 -14.12 -2.01
N TYR A 86 -6.68 -13.23 -2.53
CA TYR A 86 -6.30 -11.83 -2.74
C TYR A 86 -6.00 -11.13 -1.41
N TRP A 87 -6.79 -11.40 -0.36
CA TRP A 87 -6.61 -10.77 0.94
C TRP A 87 -5.38 -11.30 1.68
N VAL A 88 -5.10 -12.61 1.58
CA VAL A 88 -3.84 -13.19 2.06
C VAL A 88 -2.65 -12.53 1.37
N ARG A 89 -2.71 -12.38 0.05
CA ARG A 89 -1.67 -11.71 -0.73
C ARG A 89 -1.52 -10.23 -0.33
N HIS A 90 -2.62 -9.52 -0.08
CA HIS A 90 -2.58 -8.11 0.30
C HIS A 90 -1.86 -7.88 1.64
N VAL A 91 -1.98 -8.80 2.60
CA VAL A 91 -1.22 -8.75 3.87
C VAL A 91 0.29 -8.85 3.62
N ARG A 92 0.70 -9.68 2.65
CA ARG A 92 2.11 -10.03 2.43
C ARG A 92 2.84 -9.14 1.44
N ASP A 93 2.15 -8.70 0.38
CA ASP A 93 2.73 -7.94 -0.72
C ASP A 93 2.79 -6.44 -0.40
N ALA A 94 3.72 -5.75 -1.05
CA ALA A 94 3.89 -4.31 -0.90
C ALA A 94 2.67 -3.52 -1.41
N VAL A 95 2.33 -2.44 -0.69
CA VAL A 95 1.30 -1.49 -1.10
C VAL A 95 1.82 -0.59 -2.24
N ARG A 96 1.13 -0.65 -3.39
CA ARG A 96 1.42 0.10 -4.62
C ARG A 96 0.60 1.39 -4.71
N PHE A 97 0.60 2.19 -3.64
CA PHE A 97 -0.22 3.40 -3.54
C PHE A 97 0.02 4.39 -4.69
N CYS A 98 1.29 4.71 -5.00
CA CYS A 98 1.62 5.64 -6.10
C CYS A 98 1.11 5.15 -7.46
N ASP A 99 1.20 3.84 -7.73
CA ASP A 99 0.65 3.26 -8.96
C ASP A 99 -0.89 3.37 -8.99
N GLY A 100 -1.52 3.22 -7.83
CA GLY A 100 -2.96 3.40 -7.67
C GLY A 100 -3.41 4.83 -7.93
N MET A 101 -2.70 5.83 -7.37
CA MET A 101 -2.94 7.25 -7.66
C MET A 101 -2.82 7.56 -9.16
N LYS A 102 -1.79 7.04 -9.81
CA LYS A 102 -1.62 7.18 -11.28
C LYS A 102 -2.71 6.48 -12.08
N THR A 103 -3.31 5.42 -11.54
CA THR A 103 -4.47 4.78 -12.18
C THR A 103 -5.71 5.68 -12.09
N LEU A 104 -5.94 6.32 -10.93
CA LEU A 104 -7.05 7.27 -10.75
C LEU A 104 -6.89 8.50 -11.65
N ASP A 105 -5.67 9.04 -11.75
CA ASP A 105 -5.32 10.14 -12.67
C ASP A 105 -5.63 9.79 -14.13
N ARG A 106 -5.20 8.61 -14.59
CA ARG A 106 -5.53 8.11 -15.95
C ARG A 106 -7.02 7.91 -16.18
N MET A 107 -7.82 7.74 -15.12
CA MET A 107 -9.27 7.65 -15.21
C MET A 107 -9.96 9.02 -15.22
N GLY A 108 -9.20 10.12 -15.09
CA GLY A 108 -9.71 11.49 -15.03
C GLY A 108 -10.28 11.86 -13.67
N VAL A 109 -9.87 11.19 -12.59
CA VAL A 109 -10.29 11.57 -11.23
C VAL A 109 -9.52 12.82 -10.80
N ASP A 110 -10.24 13.91 -10.54
CA ASP A 110 -9.68 15.20 -10.13
C ASP A 110 -9.99 15.57 -8.66
N THR A 111 -10.95 14.87 -8.06
CA THR A 111 -11.46 15.17 -6.72
C THR A 111 -11.25 13.97 -5.80
N PHE A 112 -10.56 14.20 -4.69
CA PHE A 112 -10.22 13.17 -3.71
C PHE A 112 -10.72 13.56 -2.32
N LEU A 113 -11.33 12.61 -1.63
CA LEU A 113 -11.72 12.73 -0.23
C LEU A 113 -11.05 11.62 0.57
N GLU A 114 -10.29 11.99 1.60
CA GLU A 114 -9.70 11.03 2.52
C GLU A 114 -10.66 10.72 3.68
N CYS A 115 -11.01 9.44 3.81
CA CYS A 115 -11.82 8.94 4.92
C CYS A 115 -10.94 8.31 5.99
N GLY A 116 -10.61 9.07 7.03
CA GLY A 116 -9.79 8.57 8.14
C GLY A 116 -9.64 9.59 9.27
N PRO A 117 -9.03 9.19 10.40
CA PRO A 117 -8.88 10.06 11.57
C PRO A 117 -7.85 11.17 11.37
N ARG A 118 -7.02 11.11 10.31
CA ARG A 118 -5.98 12.08 9.96
C ARG A 118 -5.80 12.13 8.45
N GLY A 119 -5.40 13.28 7.91
CA GLY A 119 -5.18 13.51 6.47
C GLY A 119 -3.78 13.09 5.97
N VAL A 120 -3.41 11.82 6.12
CA VAL A 120 -2.07 11.33 5.74
C VAL A 120 -1.99 11.06 4.22
N LEU A 121 -3.03 10.47 3.65
CA LEU A 121 -3.07 10.07 2.25
C LEU A 121 -3.26 11.27 1.32
N THR A 122 -3.90 12.34 1.77
CA THR A 122 -4.15 13.55 0.96
C THR A 122 -2.83 14.18 0.52
N ALA A 123 -1.94 14.46 1.48
CA ALA A 123 -0.63 15.04 1.17
C ALA A 123 0.24 14.08 0.33
N MET A 124 0.19 12.78 0.64
CA MET A 124 0.93 11.75 -0.08
C MET A 124 0.42 11.54 -1.51
N GLY A 125 -0.89 11.64 -1.71
CA GLY A 125 -1.57 11.53 -2.99
C GLY A 125 -1.20 12.68 -3.92
N ALA A 126 -1.20 13.92 -3.43
CA ALA A 126 -0.72 15.08 -4.19
C ALA A 126 0.71 14.86 -4.72
N MET A 127 1.62 14.39 -3.88
CA MET A 127 3.01 14.07 -4.29
C MET A 127 3.12 12.99 -5.38
N CYS A 128 2.08 12.18 -5.60
CA CYS A 128 2.05 11.20 -6.69
C CYS A 128 1.66 11.83 -8.04
N LEU A 129 0.93 12.94 -8.01
CA LEU A 129 0.30 13.60 -9.15
C LEU A 129 1.03 14.89 -9.57
N ASP A 130 1.86 15.48 -8.70
CA ASP A 130 2.64 16.71 -8.92
C ASP A 130 3.69 16.65 -10.08
N GLY A 131 3.59 15.67 -10.98
CA GLY A 131 4.32 15.59 -12.25
C GLY A 131 3.43 15.61 -13.50
N GLY A 132 2.11 15.75 -13.34
CA GLY A 132 1.12 15.89 -14.42
C GLY A 132 0.42 17.24 -14.33
N ALA A 133 0.30 17.93 -15.47
CA ALA A 133 -0.25 19.27 -15.56
C ALA A 133 -1.71 19.35 -15.11
N HIS A 134 -1.95 19.70 -13.85
CA HIS A 134 -3.23 20.22 -13.37
C HIS A 134 -3.00 21.43 -12.45
N LEU A 135 -2.62 22.53 -13.10
CA LEU A 135 -3.02 23.91 -12.78
C LEU A 135 -3.37 24.59 -14.11
#